data_AF-A0A3M2E6P1-F1
#
_entry.id   AF-A0A3M2E6P1-F1
#
_cell.length_a   1.000
_cell.length_b   1.000
_cell.length_c   1.000
_cell.angle_alpha   90.00
_cell.angle_beta   90.00
_cell.angle_gamma   90.00
#
_symmetry.space_group_name_H-M   'P 1'
#
loop_
_entity.id
_entity.type
_entity.pdbx_description
1 polymer ?
#
loop_
_entity_poly.entity_id
_entity_poly.type
_entity_poly.pdbx_seq_one_letter_code
_entity_poly.pdbx_strand_id
1 'polypeptide(L)'
;MAEPVATLRREVGFGLLTAYGLGVMVGAGIYVLVGAIAGLVGVWAPLAFALAALIAAPTALSYAELSARIPRAGGEVAYLDSAFGHPGLAVLVG
;
A
#
# COMPACT_ATOMS: atom_id res chain seq x y z
N MET A 1 20.37 31.68 7.06
CA MET A 1 19.00 31.60 7.62
C MET A 1 18.40 30.31 7.10
N ALA A 2 18.17 29.32 7.97
CA ALA A 2 17.44 28.11 7.59
C ALA A 2 15.94 28.46 7.60
N GLU A 3 15.25 28.26 6.48
CA GLU A 3 13.80 28.42 6.37
C GLU A 3 13.11 27.50 7.40
N PRO A 4 12.13 27.98 8.19
CA PRO A 4 11.40 27.13 9.12
C PRO A 4 10.64 26.06 8.32
N VAL A 5 10.97 24.79 8.56
CA VAL A 5 10.31 23.66 7.92
C VAL A 5 8.83 23.71 8.26
N ALA A 6 7.98 24.02 7.28
CA ALA A 6 6.54 24.06 7.46
C ALA A 6 6.04 22.68 7.96
N THR A 7 5.56 22.63 9.19
CA THR A 7 5.05 21.39 9.79
C THR A 7 3.63 21.14 9.30
N LEU A 8 3.38 20.01 8.62
CA LEU A 8 2.04 19.65 8.20
C LEU A 8 1.14 19.36 9.41
N ARG A 9 -0.12 19.82 9.32
CA ARG A 9 -1.16 19.50 10.31
C ARG A 9 -1.58 18.03 10.16
N ARG A 10 -1.60 17.28 11.26
CA ARG A 10 -2.07 15.89 11.29
C ARG A 10 -3.60 15.86 11.30
N GLU A 11 -4.21 15.81 10.11
CA GLU A 11 -5.67 15.74 9.96
C GLU A 11 -6.17 14.39 9.45
N VAL A 12 -5.29 13.60 8.85
CA VAL A 12 -5.65 12.31 8.25
C VAL A 12 -5.75 11.24 9.35
N GLY A 13 -6.96 11.09 9.89
CA GLY A 13 -7.28 10.04 10.85
C GLY A 13 -7.49 8.66 10.21
N PHE A 14 -7.74 7.65 11.04
CA PHE A 14 -7.92 6.25 10.61
C PHE A 14 -8.95 6.07 9.47
N GLY A 15 -10.12 6.70 9.60
CA GLY A 15 -11.18 6.60 8.59
C GLY A 15 -10.75 7.19 7.23
N LEU A 16 -10.12 8.36 7.24
CA LEU A 16 -9.66 9.02 6.02
C LEU A 16 -8.49 8.26 5.38
N LEU A 17 -7.56 7.72 6.18
CA LEU A 17 -6.48 6.85 5.71
C LEU A 17 -7.03 5.57 5.06
N THR A 18 -8.05 4.96 5.67
CA THR A 18 -8.68 3.74 5.15
C THR A 18 -9.40 4.02 3.83
N ALA A 19 -10.18 5.10 3.77
CA ALA A 19 -10.86 5.54 2.56
C ALA A 19 -9.86 5.89 1.45
N TYR A 20 -8.75 6.54 1.78
CA TYR A 20 -7.66 6.82 0.84
C TYR A 20 -7.08 5.53 0.26
N GLY A 21 -6.69 4.56 1.10
CA GLY A 21 -6.15 3.28 0.64
C GLY A 21 -7.15 2.51 -0.24
N LEU A 22 -8.42 2.43 0.18
CA LEU A 22 -9.48 1.78 -0.59
C LEU A 22 -9.69 2.47 -1.95
N GLY A 23 -9.74 3.81 -1.95
CA GLY A 23 -9.90 4.61 -3.17
C GLY A 23 -8.77 4.39 -4.17
N VAL A 24 -7.53 4.32 -3.70
CA VAL A 24 -6.37 4.02 -4.55
C VAL A 24 -6.45 2.61 -5.13
N MET A 25 -6.75 1.58 -4.33
CA MET A 25 -6.85 0.19 -4.82
C MET A 25 -7.98 0.00 -5.84
N VAL A 26 -9.15 0.56 -5.56
CA VAL A 26 -10.32 0.49 -6.47
C VAL A 26 -10.05 1.29 -7.73
N GLY A 27 -9.57 2.53 -7.60
CA GLY A 27 -9.35 3.45 -8.71
C GLY A 27 -8.22 3.01 -9.66
N ALA A 28 -7.13 2.47 -9.12
CA ALA A 28 -5.97 2.10 -9.92
C ALA A 28 -6.12 0.75 -10.66
N GLY A 29 -6.92 -0.19 -10.13
CA GLY A 29 -6.90 -1.57 -10.62
C GLY A 29 -8.24 -2.25 -10.84
N ILE A 30 -9.18 -2.15 -9.89
CA ILE A 30 -10.32 -3.09 -9.86
C ILE A 30 -11.30 -2.90 -11.02
N TYR A 31 -11.53 -1.66 -11.46
CA TYR A 31 -12.51 -1.37 -12.50
C TYR A 31 -12.15 -1.97 -13.86
N VAL A 32 -10.85 -2.09 -14.16
CA VAL A 32 -10.38 -2.74 -15.40
C VAL A 32 -10.29 -4.24 -15.21
N LEU A 33 -9.74 -4.69 -14.07
CA LEU A 33 -9.42 -6.10 -13.85
C LEU A 33 -10.66 -6.98 -13.67
N VAL A 34 -11.73 -6.45 -13.05
CA VAL A 34 -12.96 -7.24 -12.82
C VAL A 34 -13.56 -7.77 -14.12
N GLY A 35 -13.62 -6.94 -15.17
CA GLY A 35 -14.13 -7.36 -16.47
C GLY A 35 -13.27 -8.45 -17.12
N ALA A 36 -11.95 -8.28 -17.07
CA ALA A 36 -11.01 -9.26 -17.62
C ALA A 36 -11.09 -10.61 -16.88
N ILE A 37 -11.12 -10.60 -15.55
CA ILE A 37 -11.22 -11.82 -14.74
C ILE A 37 -12.60 -12.48 -14.92
N ALA A 38 -13.68 -11.70 -14.97
CA ALA A 38 -15.01 -12.24 -15.29
C ALA A 38 -15.05 -12.89 -16.68
N GLY A 39 -14.35 -12.35 -17.68
CA GLY A 39 -14.22 -12.99 -19.00
C GLY A 39 -13.46 -14.31 -18.97
N LEU A 40 -12.48 -14.46 -18.07
CA LEU A 40 -11.64 -15.66 -17.95
C LEU A 40 -12.30 -16.79 -17.16
N VAL A 41 -12.93 -16.47 -16.02
CA VAL A 41 -13.44 -17.47 -15.07
C VAL A 41 -14.95 -17.37 -14.80
N GLY A 42 -15.63 -16.41 -15.43
CA GLY A 42 -17.08 -16.26 -15.37
C GLY A 42 -17.59 -16.09 -13.94
N VAL A 43 -18.56 -16.94 -13.58
CA VAL A 43 -19.20 -16.95 -12.25
C VAL A 43 -18.23 -17.19 -11.09
N TRP A 44 -17.05 -17.76 -11.37
CA TRP A 44 -16.03 -18.02 -10.35
C TRP A 44 -15.16 -16.80 -10.03
N ALA A 45 -15.35 -15.66 -10.69
CA ALA A 45 -14.58 -14.45 -10.44
C ALA A 45 -14.56 -14.00 -8.96
N PRO A 46 -15.68 -14.02 -8.20
CA PRO A 46 -15.66 -13.69 -6.78
C PRO A 46 -14.75 -14.61 -5.97
N LEU A 47 -14.75 -15.91 -6.28
CA LEU A 47 -13.88 -16.89 -5.61
C LEU A 47 -12.41 -16.64 -5.96
N ALA A 48 -12.10 -16.32 -7.21
CA ALA A 48 -10.76 -15.96 -7.64
C ALA A 48 -10.23 -14.72 -6.91
N PHE A 49 -11.05 -13.67 -6.76
CA PHE A 49 -10.70 -12.49 -5.98
C PHE A 49 -10.54 -12.79 -4.48
N ALA A 50 -11.36 -13.67 -3.90
CA ALA A 50 -11.23 -14.08 -2.51
C ALA A 50 -9.90 -14.82 -2.26
N LEU A 51 -9.50 -15.71 -3.18
CA LEU A 51 -8.19 -16.39 -3.12
C LEU A 51 -7.04 -15.40 -3.29
N ALA A 52 -7.13 -14.45 -4.22
CA ALA A 52 -6.13 -13.41 -4.39
C ALA A 52 -5.99 -12.54 -3.12
N ALA A 53 -7.11 -12.18 -2.48
CA ALA A 53 -7.10 -11.44 -1.21
C ALA A 53 -6.44 -12.24 -0.08
N LEU A 54 -6.69 -13.55 0.00
CA LEU A 54 -6.03 -14.43 0.97
C LEU A 54 -4.52 -14.47 0.76
N ILE A 55 -4.06 -14.53 -0.50
CA ILE A 55 -2.64 -14.51 -0.85
C ILE A 55 -2.00 -13.15 -0.54
N ALA A 56 -2.74 -12.05 -0.73
CA ALA A 56 -2.26 -10.70 -0.44
C ALA A 56 -2.25 -10.36 1.07
N ALA A 57 -3.03 -11.06 1.88
CA ALA A 57 -3.20 -10.76 3.31
C ALA A 57 -1.88 -10.81 4.11
N PRO A 58 -0.99 -11.81 3.96
CA PRO A 58 0.31 -11.81 4.63
C PRO A 58 1.14 -10.56 4.31
N THR A 59 1.17 -10.14 3.04
CA THR A 59 1.86 -8.92 2.61
C THR A 59 1.26 -7.69 3.29
N ALA A 60 -0.07 -7.55 3.27
CA ALA A 60 -0.75 -6.44 3.92
C ALA A 60 -0.47 -6.39 5.44
N LEU A 61 -0.43 -7.54 6.11
CA LEU A 61 -0.11 -7.65 7.52
C LEU A 61 1.36 -7.27 7.81
N SER A 62 2.31 -7.68 6.96
CA SER A 62 3.71 -7.24 7.09
C SER A 62 3.84 -5.72 6.96
N TYR A 63 3.15 -5.11 5.99
CA TYR A 63 3.11 -3.65 5.85
C TYR A 63 2.43 -2.97 7.05
N ALA A 64 1.38 -3.57 7.61
CA ALA A 64 0.71 -3.04 8.80
C ALA A 64 1.64 -3.02 10.02
N GLU A 65 2.40 -4.09 10.27
CA GLU A 65 3.37 -4.15 11.36
C GLU A 65 4.52 -3.16 11.15
N LEU A 66 5.02 -3.05 9.92
CA LEU A 66 6.17 -2.22 9.59
C LEU A 66 5.84 -0.73 9.59
N SER A 67 4.65 -0.34 9.10
CA SER A 67 4.15 1.04 9.18
C SER A 67 3.90 1.50 10.62
N ALA A 68 3.47 0.59 11.50
CA ALA A 68 3.33 0.89 12.93
C ALA A 68 4.69 1.09 13.62
N ARG A 69 5.73 0.33 13.22
CA ARG A 69 7.08 0.43 13.80
C ARG A 69 7.91 1.58 13.23
N ILE A 70 7.71 1.90 11.95
CA ILE A 70 8.48 2.90 11.20
C ILE A 70 7.50 3.93 10.62
N PRO A 71 6.98 4.86 11.45
CA PRO A 71 5.97 5.85 11.04
C PRO A 71 6.62 7.03 10.28
N ARG A 72 7.33 6.74 9.19
CA ARG A 72 7.93 7.74 8.28
C ARG A 72 7.15 7.79 6.97
N ALA A 73 7.03 8.99 6.41
CA ALA A 73 6.51 9.19 5.07
C ALA A 73 7.56 8.77 4.03
N GLY A 74 7.58 7.49 3.67
CA GLY A 74 8.52 6.94 2.68
C GLY A 74 8.28 5.49 2.26
N GLY A 75 7.21 4.84 2.73
CA GLY A 75 6.84 3.48 2.32
C GLY A 75 7.96 2.46 2.47
N GLU A 76 8.06 1.55 1.50
CA GLU A 76 9.06 0.49 1.40
C GLU A 76 10.50 1.02 1.37
N VAL A 77 10.74 2.20 0.80
CA VAL A 77 12.07 2.84 0.82
C VAL A 77 12.51 3.11 2.25
N ALA A 78 11.62 3.64 3.10
CA ALA A 78 11.93 3.89 4.51
C ALA A 78 12.16 2.60 5.30
N TYR A 79 11.51 1.51 4.89
CA TYR A 79 11.64 0.21 5.52
C TYR A 79 12.99 -0.45 5.19
N LEU A 80 13.38 -0.43 3.91
CA LEU A 80 14.66 -0.97 3.44
C LEU A 80 15.84 -0.17 4.00
N ASP A 81 15.73 1.16 4.03
CA ASP A 81 16.73 2.02 4.63
C ASP A 81 16.92 1.69 6.13
N SER A 82 15.82 1.53 6.86
CA SER A 82 15.87 1.18 8.29
C SER A 82 16.38 -0.23 8.57
N ALA A 83 16.16 -1.19 7.67
CA ALA A 83 16.56 -2.58 7.86
C ALA A 83 17.98 -2.89 7.37
N PHE A 84 18.40 -2.31 6.24
CA PHE A 84 19.65 -2.67 5.55
C PHE A 84 20.66 -1.54 5.47
N GLY A 85 20.25 -0.28 5.61
CA GLY A 85 21.15 0.88 5.51
C GLY A 85 21.86 1.01 4.16
N HIS A 86 21.36 0.37 3.10
CA HIS A 86 21.99 0.33 1.79
C HIS A 86 21.17 1.13 0.76
N PRO A 87 21.64 2.32 0.33
CA PRO A 87 20.86 3.21 -0.55
C PRO A 87 20.50 2.57 -1.89
N GLY A 88 21.36 1.69 -2.40
CA GLY A 88 21.09 0.99 -3.67
C GLY A 88 19.87 0.06 -3.65
N LEU A 89 19.54 -0.52 -2.49
CA LEU A 89 18.36 -1.38 -2.37
C LEU A 89 17.08 -0.54 -2.32
N ALA A 90 17.12 0.58 -1.59
CA ALA A 90 16.03 1.54 -1.55
C ALA A 90 15.68 2.08 -2.95
N VAL A 91 16.68 2.44 -3.75
CA VAL A 91 16.48 2.94 -5.13
C VAL A 91 16.04 1.85 -6.11
N LEU A 92 16.37 0.60 -5.86
CA LEU A 92 15.93 -0.51 -6.73
C LEU A 92 14.43 -0.79 -6.57
N VAL A 93 13.92 -0.71 -5.33
CA VAL A 93 12.57 -1.13 -4.99
C VAL A 93 11.55 0.01 -5.14
N GLY A 94 11.94 1.25 -4.81
CA GLY A 94 11.10 2.45 -4.97
C GLY A 94 11.27 3.09 -6.33
#